data_AF-A0A318H8R3-F1
#
_entry.id   AF-A0A318H8R3-F1
#
_cell.length_a   1.000
_cell.length_b   1.000
_cell.length_c   1.000
_cell.angle_alpha   90.00
_cell.angle_beta   90.00
_cell.angle_gamma   90.00
#
_symmetry.space_group_name_H-M   'P 1'
#
loop_
_entity.id
_entity.type
_entity.pdbx_description
1 polymer ?
#
loop_
_entity_poly.entity_id
_entity_poly.type
_entity_poly.pdbx_seq_one_letter_code
_entity_poly.pdbx_strand_id
1 'polypeptide(L)'
;MACTAPFFPRTPATASTVRSAQGGFTLLELMIAVVIVAILAVVANATYREQVVRAHAADATAALSDGRHRMEQYILGQRTYVGGPCTTSRTVGSFAVVCATPTASAYTITATGSGATSGLVYSIDQNARQRTTAVPTGWPALPTGGAACWLFRKGDTC
;
A
#
# COMPACT_ATOMS: atom_id res chain seq x y z
N MET A 1 -13.32 78.42 -42.06
CA MET A 1 -13.43 77.23 -41.18
C MET A 1 -12.88 76.03 -41.94
N ALA A 2 -11.58 75.79 -41.86
CA ALA A 2 -10.93 74.61 -42.42
C ALA A 2 -9.75 74.28 -41.50
N CYS A 3 -9.89 73.21 -40.72
CA CYS A 3 -8.90 72.74 -39.76
C CYS A 3 -7.98 71.77 -40.50
N THR A 4 -6.79 72.22 -40.89
CA THR A 4 -5.75 71.37 -41.47
C THR A 4 -5.07 70.58 -40.37
N ALA A 5 -5.32 69.27 -40.31
CA ALA A 5 -4.66 68.36 -39.38
C ALA A 5 -3.18 68.14 -39.77
N PRO A 6 -2.25 68.08 -38.81
CA PRO A 6 -0.85 67.81 -39.10
C PRO A 6 -0.63 66.34 -39.48
N PHE A 7 0.20 66.13 -40.49
CA PHE A 7 0.59 64.84 -41.03
C PHE A 7 1.72 64.24 -40.16
N PHE A 8 1.38 63.34 -39.24
CA PHE A 8 2.37 62.58 -38.46
C PHE A 8 2.77 61.31 -39.21
N PRO A 9 4.06 61.09 -39.52
CA PRO A 9 4.52 59.83 -40.10
C PRO A 9 4.39 58.70 -39.07
N ARG A 10 3.71 57.60 -39.44
CA ARG A 10 3.73 56.36 -38.67
C ARG A 10 5.10 55.71 -38.79
N THR A 11 5.83 55.65 -37.68
CA THR A 11 7.03 54.82 -37.60
C THR A 11 6.65 53.35 -37.73
N PRO A 12 7.34 52.55 -38.56
CA PRO A 12 7.11 51.12 -38.61
C PRO A 12 7.57 50.49 -37.29
N ALA A 13 6.65 49.86 -36.57
CA ALA A 13 7.01 49.01 -35.44
C ALA A 13 7.76 47.78 -35.97
N THR A 14 9.05 47.70 -35.65
CA THR A 14 9.89 46.53 -35.94
C THR A 14 9.37 45.36 -35.11
N ALA A 15 8.66 44.43 -35.74
CA ALA A 15 8.26 43.18 -35.10
C ALA A 15 9.52 42.37 -34.75
N SER A 16 9.85 42.28 -33.46
CA SER A 16 10.92 41.39 -32.99
C SER A 16 10.41 39.96 -33.03
N THR A 17 10.82 39.21 -34.05
CA THR A 17 10.59 37.76 -34.10
C THR A 17 11.44 37.12 -33.01
N VAL A 18 10.81 36.67 -31.92
CA VAL A 18 11.47 35.80 -30.93
C VAL A 18 11.82 34.51 -31.65
N ARG A 19 13.09 34.35 -32.05
CA ARG A 19 13.61 33.07 -32.54
C ARG A 19 13.53 32.07 -31.40
N SER A 20 12.58 31.16 -31.48
CA SER A 20 12.62 29.91 -30.71
C SER A 20 13.86 29.16 -31.18
N ALA A 21 14.91 29.11 -30.36
CA ALA A 21 16.04 28.25 -30.63
C ALA A 21 15.54 26.79 -30.53
N GLN A 22 15.28 26.14 -31.66
CA GLN A 22 15.14 24.69 -31.69
C GLN A 22 16.51 24.09 -31.35
N GLY A 23 16.71 23.73 -30.09
CA GLY A 23 17.86 22.96 -29.64
C GLY A 23 17.74 21.52 -30.10
N GLY A 24 18.80 20.98 -30.71
CA GLY A 24 18.93 19.56 -31.00
C GLY A 24 19.32 18.78 -29.74
N PHE A 25 18.66 17.64 -29.48
CA PHE A 25 19.00 16.74 -28.38
C PHE A 25 20.31 16.03 -28.67
N THR A 26 21.29 16.12 -27.78
CA THR A 26 22.58 15.43 -27.98
C THR A 26 22.50 13.99 -27.48
N LEU A 27 23.27 13.08 -28.10
CA LEU A 27 23.41 11.70 -27.60
C LEU A 27 23.98 11.66 -26.17
N LEU A 28 24.84 12.62 -25.83
CA LEU A 28 25.41 12.73 -24.48
C LEU A 28 24.35 13.07 -23.43
N GLU A 29 23.44 13.99 -23.75
CA GLU A 29 22.32 14.37 -22.88
C GLU A 29 21.38 13.19 -22.64
N LEU A 30 21.12 12.38 -23.67
CA LEU A 30 20.36 11.15 -23.53
C LEU A 30 21.06 10.15 -22.59
N MET A 31 22.37 9.94 -22.74
CA MET A 31 23.12 9.00 -21.90
C MET A 31 23.08 9.41 -20.43
N ILE A 32 23.26 10.71 -20.14
CA ILE A 32 23.19 11.21 -18.76
C ILE A 32 21.77 11.05 -18.20
N ALA A 33 20.74 11.38 -18.98
CA ALA A 33 19.34 11.22 -18.57
C ALA A 33 19.01 9.76 -18.22
N VAL A 34 19.43 8.80 -19.06
CA VAL A 34 19.21 7.37 -18.81
C VAL A 34 19.93 6.91 -17.54
N VAL A 35 21.16 7.36 -17.31
CA VAL A 35 21.92 7.05 -16.09
C VAL A 35 21.20 7.54 -14.85
N ILE A 36 20.67 8.76 -14.86
CA ILE A 36 19.91 9.32 -13.73
C ILE A 36 18.63 8.50 -13.47
N VAL A 37 17.86 8.20 -14.52
CA VAL A 37 16.63 7.40 -14.39
C VAL A 37 16.92 6.01 -13.83
N ALA A 38 18.02 5.37 -14.25
CA ALA A 38 18.41 4.06 -13.75
C ALA A 38 18.69 4.07 -12.23
N ILE A 39 19.39 5.10 -11.74
CA ILE A 39 19.67 5.24 -10.30
C ILE A 39 18.38 5.47 -9.52
N LEU A 40 17.51 6.36 -10.00
CA LEU A 40 16.22 6.65 -9.36
C LEU A 40 15.30 5.42 -9.32
N ALA A 41 15.28 4.62 -10.38
CA ALA A 41 14.46 3.41 -10.47
C ALA A 41 14.80 2.39 -9.38
N VAL A 42 16.09 2.22 -9.05
CA VAL A 42 16.54 1.28 -8.01
C VAL A 42 16.01 1.68 -6.63
N VAL A 43 16.13 2.97 -6.26
CA VAL A 43 15.67 3.47 -4.96
C VAL A 43 14.14 3.45 -4.87
N ALA A 44 13.46 3.89 -5.94
CA ALA A 44 12.01 3.97 -5.97
C ALA A 44 11.33 2.58 -5.89
N ASN A 45 11.90 1.56 -6.53
CA ASN A 45 11.32 0.22 -6.51
C ASN A 45 11.33 -0.41 -5.11
N ALA A 46 12.38 -0.19 -4.32
CA ALA A 46 12.44 -0.73 -2.95
C ALA A 46 11.42 -0.06 -2.03
N THR A 47 11.32 1.27 -2.05
CA THR A 47 10.40 2.02 -1.19
C THR A 47 8.93 1.76 -1.53
N TYR A 48 8.60 1.65 -2.82
CA TYR A 48 7.25 1.33 -3.26
C TYR A 48 6.77 -0.04 -2.76
N ARG A 49 7.62 -1.08 -2.86
CA ARG A 49 7.28 -2.43 -2.40
C ARG A 49 6.94 -2.47 -0.91
N GLU A 50 7.70 -1.75 -0.07
CA GLU A 50 7.40 -1.68 1.36
C GLU A 50 6.06 -0.99 1.66
N GLN A 51 5.71 0.07 0.92
CA GLN A 51 4.44 0.78 1.09
C GLN A 51 3.26 -0.12 0.71
N VAL A 52 3.37 -0.87 -0.38
CA VAL A 52 2.35 -1.83 -0.82
C VAL A 52 2.15 -2.94 0.20
N VAL A 53 3.24 -3.49 0.76
CA VAL A 53 3.16 -4.50 1.83
C VAL A 53 2.45 -3.97 3.07
N ARG A 54 2.78 -2.75 3.51
CA ARG A 54 2.14 -2.11 4.68
C ARG A 54 0.65 -1.85 4.44
N ALA A 55 0.28 -1.42 3.24
CA ALA A 55 -1.13 -1.20 2.87
C ALA A 55 -1.92 -2.51 2.93
N HIS A 56 -1.42 -3.57 2.28
CA HIS A 56 -2.08 -4.87 2.32
C HIS A 56 -2.14 -5.48 3.73
N ALA A 57 -1.10 -5.27 4.55
CA ALA A 57 -1.11 -5.71 5.93
C ALA A 57 -2.18 -4.97 6.75
N ALA A 58 -2.37 -3.65 6.53
CA ALA A 58 -3.45 -2.89 7.14
C ALA A 58 -4.83 -3.46 6.75
N ASP A 59 -5.06 -3.74 5.47
CA ASP A 59 -6.30 -4.35 4.98
C ASP A 59 -6.56 -5.71 5.64
N ALA A 60 -5.52 -6.54 5.79
CA ALA A 60 -5.62 -7.83 6.46
C ALA A 60 -6.01 -7.69 7.93
N THR A 61 -5.37 -6.79 8.67
CA THR A 61 -5.69 -6.57 10.09
C THR A 61 -7.08 -5.96 10.32
N ALA A 62 -7.54 -5.11 9.39
CA ALA A 62 -8.91 -4.61 9.38
C ALA A 62 -9.90 -5.76 9.15
N ALA A 63 -9.62 -6.65 8.19
CA ALA A 63 -10.43 -7.82 7.90
C ALA A 63 -10.50 -8.81 9.08
N LEU A 64 -9.39 -9.01 9.80
CA LEU A 64 -9.34 -9.83 11.02
C LEU A 64 -10.20 -9.21 12.14
N SER A 65 -10.12 -7.89 12.32
CA SER A 65 -10.90 -7.16 13.33
C SER A 65 -12.40 -7.20 13.03
N ASP A 66 -12.79 -6.97 11.78
CA ASP A 66 -14.19 -7.12 11.30
C ASP A 66 -14.70 -8.55 11.54
N GLY A 67 -13.90 -9.56 11.22
CA GLY A 67 -14.22 -10.96 11.48
C GLY A 67 -14.47 -11.25 12.96
N ARG A 68 -13.61 -10.77 13.86
CA ARG A 68 -13.81 -10.88 15.32
C ARG A 68 -15.11 -10.21 15.75
N HIS A 69 -15.36 -8.98 15.33
CA HIS A 69 -16.56 -8.25 15.73
C HIS A 69 -17.84 -8.98 15.33
N ARG A 70 -17.88 -9.58 14.13
CA ARG A 70 -19.01 -10.39 13.67
C ARG A 70 -19.19 -11.66 14.52
N MET A 71 -18.12 -12.31 14.93
CA MET A 71 -18.18 -13.47 15.83
C MET A 71 -18.69 -13.08 17.22
N GLU A 72 -18.24 -11.95 17.76
CA GLU A 72 -18.71 -11.40 19.03
C GLU A 72 -20.19 -11.05 18.98
N GLN A 73 -20.68 -10.50 17.87
CA GLN A 73 -22.11 -10.28 17.67
C GLN A 73 -22.89 -11.60 17.57
N TYR A 74 -22.33 -12.60 16.91
CA TYR A 74 -22.98 -13.91 16.70
C TYR A 74 -23.19 -14.66 18.03
N ILE A 75 -22.20 -14.64 18.92
CA ILE A 75 -22.31 -15.35 20.21
C ILE A 75 -23.40 -14.74 21.12
N LEU A 76 -23.73 -13.45 20.98
CA LEU A 76 -24.84 -12.83 21.71
C LEU A 76 -26.20 -13.44 21.36
N GLY A 77 -26.39 -13.89 20.11
CA GLY A 77 -27.64 -14.51 19.66
C GLY A 77 -27.65 -16.04 19.83
N GLN A 78 -26.55 -16.71 19.49
CA GLN A 78 -26.51 -18.17 19.39
C GLN A 78 -25.85 -18.86 20.58
N ARG A 79 -25.14 -18.12 21.45
CA ARG A 79 -24.37 -18.65 22.59
C ARG A 79 -23.32 -19.71 22.21
N THR A 80 -22.95 -19.77 20.94
CA THR A 80 -21.94 -20.67 20.37
C THR A 80 -21.26 -19.97 19.21
N TYR A 81 -20.00 -20.30 18.93
CA TYR A 81 -19.32 -19.85 17.70
C TYR A 81 -19.51 -20.83 16.53
N VAL A 82 -20.08 -22.02 16.77
CA VAL A 82 -20.36 -23.01 15.72
C VAL A 82 -21.36 -22.42 14.71
N GLY A 83 -21.02 -22.55 13.42
CA GLY A 83 -21.83 -21.98 12.33
C GLY A 83 -21.74 -20.46 12.19
N GLY A 84 -20.81 -19.81 12.91
CA GLY A 84 -20.62 -18.37 12.85
C GLY A 84 -20.24 -17.84 11.46
N PRO A 85 -20.38 -16.52 11.24
CA PRO A 85 -20.19 -15.88 9.93
C PRO A 85 -18.76 -15.93 9.37
N CYS A 86 -17.80 -16.48 10.12
CA CYS A 86 -16.39 -16.52 9.76
C CYS A 86 -16.01 -17.77 8.93
N THR A 87 -16.92 -18.69 8.67
CA THR A 87 -16.63 -20.01 8.06
C THR A 87 -16.17 -19.98 6.60
N THR A 88 -16.39 -18.88 5.86
CA THR A 88 -16.00 -18.78 4.45
C THR A 88 -14.67 -18.05 4.31
N SER A 89 -13.72 -18.65 3.59
CA SER A 89 -12.46 -17.97 3.29
C SER A 89 -12.70 -16.75 2.39
N ARG A 90 -12.06 -15.63 2.73
CA ARG A 90 -12.16 -14.36 2.00
C ARG A 90 -10.77 -13.88 1.62
N THR A 91 -10.59 -13.45 0.39
CA THR A 91 -9.37 -12.74 -0.03
C THR A 91 -9.53 -11.24 0.17
N VAL A 92 -8.57 -10.61 0.84
CA VAL A 92 -8.51 -9.17 1.08
C VAL A 92 -7.14 -8.68 0.67
N GLY A 93 -7.08 -7.90 -0.42
CA GLY A 93 -5.82 -7.54 -1.05
C GLY A 93 -5.02 -8.80 -1.43
N SER A 94 -3.79 -8.91 -0.92
CA SER A 94 -2.93 -10.07 -1.13
C SER A 94 -3.02 -11.12 0.00
N PHE A 95 -3.97 -11.01 0.92
CA PHE A 95 -4.15 -11.94 2.04
C PHE A 95 -5.37 -12.84 1.86
N ALA A 96 -5.19 -14.14 2.08
CA ALA A 96 -6.28 -15.09 2.25
C ALA A 96 -6.64 -15.16 3.75
N VAL A 97 -7.84 -14.69 4.10
CA VAL A 97 -8.39 -14.79 5.45
C VAL A 97 -9.18 -16.08 5.54
N VAL A 98 -8.80 -16.94 6.48
CA VAL A 98 -9.38 -18.25 6.73
C VAL A 98 -9.70 -18.33 8.21
N CYS A 99 -10.84 -18.90 8.56
CA CYS A 99 -11.14 -19.21 9.94
C CYS A 99 -11.01 -20.71 10.15
N ALA A 100 -10.31 -21.09 11.21
CA ALA A 100 -10.36 -22.45 11.69
C ALA A 100 -11.80 -22.79 12.10
N THR A 101 -12.19 -24.06 11.96
CA THR A 101 -13.51 -24.54 12.36
C THR A 101 -13.79 -24.13 13.81
N PRO A 102 -14.76 -23.22 14.06
CA PRO A 102 -15.01 -22.71 15.40
C PRO A 102 -15.64 -23.79 16.28
N THR A 103 -15.28 -23.80 17.56
CA THR A 103 -15.94 -24.63 18.58
C THR A 103 -17.03 -23.84 19.28
N ALA A 104 -17.66 -24.39 20.34
CA ALA A 104 -18.67 -23.64 21.08
C ALA A 104 -18.13 -22.35 21.73
N SER A 105 -16.84 -22.33 22.09
CA SER A 105 -16.24 -21.27 22.91
C SER A 105 -14.93 -20.68 22.36
N ALA A 106 -14.39 -21.21 21.26
CA ALA A 106 -13.14 -20.73 20.70
C ALA A 106 -13.18 -20.67 19.17
N TYR A 107 -12.43 -19.72 18.62
CA TYR A 107 -12.17 -19.63 17.19
C TYR A 107 -10.83 -18.92 16.96
N THR A 108 -10.22 -19.18 15.81
CA THR A 108 -9.03 -18.47 15.35
C THR A 108 -9.23 -18.06 13.91
N ILE A 109 -9.01 -16.78 13.62
CA ILE A 109 -9.00 -16.23 12.28
C ILE A 109 -7.55 -16.01 11.89
N THR A 110 -7.16 -16.49 10.72
CA THR A 110 -5.79 -16.39 10.20
C THR A 110 -5.81 -15.71 8.84
N ALA A 111 -4.92 -14.73 8.65
CA ALA A 111 -4.67 -14.09 7.37
C ALA A 111 -3.30 -14.47 6.86
N THR A 112 -3.24 -15.14 5.71
CA THR A 112 -1.99 -15.60 5.07
C THR A 112 -1.69 -14.76 3.84
N GLY A 113 -0.53 -14.10 3.83
CA GLY A 113 -0.09 -13.25 2.73
C GLY A 113 0.43 -14.02 1.53
N SER A 114 0.23 -13.46 0.34
CA SER A 114 0.67 -13.99 -0.95
C SER A 114 1.32 -12.89 -1.81
N GLY A 115 2.05 -13.27 -2.87
CA GLY A 115 2.71 -12.31 -3.76
C GLY A 115 3.68 -11.40 -3.00
N ALA A 116 3.43 -10.08 -3.03
CA ALA A 116 4.25 -9.08 -2.36
C ALA A 116 4.31 -9.25 -0.82
N THR A 117 3.30 -9.86 -0.21
CA THR A 117 3.23 -10.11 1.25
C THR A 117 3.52 -11.57 1.62
N SER A 118 4.08 -12.35 0.69
CA SER A 118 4.41 -13.75 0.92
C SER A 118 5.28 -13.93 2.17
N GLY A 119 4.88 -14.86 3.04
CA GLY A 119 5.55 -15.15 4.30
C GLY A 119 5.04 -14.35 5.51
N LEU A 120 4.18 -13.33 5.32
CA LEU A 120 3.45 -12.71 6.43
C LEU A 120 2.22 -13.54 6.79
N VAL A 121 2.09 -13.89 8.06
CA VAL A 121 0.89 -14.53 8.60
C VAL A 121 0.46 -13.84 9.88
N TYR A 122 -0.79 -13.40 9.90
CA TYR A 122 -1.43 -12.79 11.06
C TYR A 122 -2.55 -13.66 11.59
N SER A 123 -2.83 -13.57 12.89
CA SER A 123 -3.97 -14.23 13.49
C SER A 123 -4.61 -13.38 14.59
N ILE A 124 -5.88 -13.68 14.86
CA ILE A 124 -6.63 -13.18 16.01
C ILE A 124 -7.54 -14.30 16.54
N ASP A 125 -7.68 -14.37 17.86
CA ASP A 125 -8.54 -15.34 18.55
C ASP A 125 -9.74 -14.67 19.26
N GLN A 126 -10.58 -15.47 19.91
CA GLN A 126 -11.74 -15.00 20.67
C GLN A 126 -11.40 -14.13 21.89
N ASN A 127 -10.15 -14.15 22.36
CA ASN A 127 -9.66 -13.32 23.46
C ASN A 127 -9.02 -12.02 22.95
N ALA A 128 -9.22 -11.69 21.66
CA ALA A 128 -8.57 -10.59 20.97
C ALA A 128 -7.03 -10.66 21.01
N ARG A 129 -6.44 -11.86 21.16
CA ARG A 129 -4.98 -12.01 21.07
C ARG A 129 -4.56 -11.91 19.61
N GLN A 130 -3.96 -10.77 19.29
CA GLN A 130 -3.35 -10.52 18.00
C GLN A 130 -1.99 -11.21 17.96
N ARG A 131 -1.68 -11.89 16.85
CA ARG A 131 -0.34 -12.45 16.64
C ARG A 131 0.14 -12.31 15.22
N THR A 132 1.45 -12.14 15.09
CA THR A 132 2.18 -12.39 13.84
C THR A 132 2.91 -13.73 14.00
N THR A 133 2.46 -14.75 13.27
CA THR A 133 2.97 -16.13 13.40
C THR A 133 4.05 -16.46 12.38
N ALA A 134 4.15 -15.71 11.29
CA ALA A 134 5.23 -15.80 10.32
C ALA A 134 5.55 -14.42 9.73
N VAL A 135 6.81 -14.23 9.38
CA VAL A 135 7.34 -13.04 8.70
C VAL A 135 8.16 -13.43 7.46
N PRO A 136 8.27 -12.56 6.45
CA PRO A 136 9.06 -12.82 5.25
C PRO A 136 10.55 -12.95 5.56
N THR A 137 11.27 -13.57 4.63
CA THR A 137 12.73 -13.67 4.69
C THR A 137 13.37 -12.28 4.80
N GLY A 138 14.32 -12.12 5.72
CA GLY A 138 15.02 -10.87 5.96
C GLY A 138 14.43 -10.01 7.09
N TRP A 139 13.33 -10.44 7.72
CA TRP A 139 12.86 -9.91 9.00
C TRP A 139 13.57 -10.61 10.17
N PRO A 140 13.66 -9.98 11.36
CA PRO A 140 14.14 -10.64 12.56
C PRO A 140 13.32 -11.90 12.87
N ALA A 141 13.97 -12.92 13.43
CA ALA A 141 13.28 -14.13 13.85
C ALA A 141 12.23 -13.80 14.94
N LEU A 142 11.06 -14.41 14.81
CA LEU A 142 9.99 -14.26 15.80
C LEU A 142 10.28 -15.10 17.06
N PRO A 143 9.82 -14.67 18.24
CA PRO A 143 9.85 -15.51 19.43
C PRO A 143 9.01 -16.78 19.25
N THR A 144 9.32 -17.81 20.03
CA THR A 144 8.58 -19.08 20.02
C THR A 144 7.08 -18.84 20.27
N GLY A 145 6.24 -19.15 19.29
CA GLY A 145 4.79 -18.91 19.35
C GLY A 145 4.30 -17.62 18.64
N GLY A 146 5.20 -16.88 18.00
CA GLY A 146 4.91 -15.66 17.24
C GLY A 146 4.94 -14.39 18.09
N ALA A 147 4.99 -13.25 17.43
CA ALA A 147 4.92 -11.93 18.09
C ALA A 147 3.48 -11.63 18.54
N ALA A 148 3.29 -11.02 19.71
CA ALA A 148 1.98 -10.75 20.32
C ALA A 148 1.23 -9.53 19.74
N CYS A 149 1.73 -8.97 18.64
CA CYS A 149 1.17 -7.83 17.95
C CYS A 149 1.26 -8.06 16.43
N TRP A 150 0.53 -7.25 15.66
CA TRP A 150 0.65 -7.24 14.20
C TRP A 150 1.84 -6.39 13.78
N LEU A 151 2.81 -7.03 13.13
CA LEU A 151 4.01 -6.35 12.65
C LEU A 151 3.80 -5.94 11.18
N PHE A 152 4.00 -4.67 10.85
CA PHE A 152 3.75 -4.13 9.51
C PHE A 152 5.04 -3.85 8.74
N ARG A 153 6.17 -3.77 9.45
CA ARG A 153 7.47 -3.41 8.89
C ARG A 153 8.59 -4.26 9.50
N LYS A 154 9.67 -4.39 8.74
CA LYS A 154 10.89 -5.00 9.23
C LYS A 154 11.43 -4.19 10.41
N GLY A 155 11.63 -4.86 11.54
CA GLY A 155 12.16 -4.27 12.77
C GLY A 155 11.11 -3.70 13.72
N ASP A 156 9.82 -3.81 13.38
CA ASP A 156 8.75 -3.53 14.36
C ASP A 156 8.89 -4.48 15.57
N THR A 157 8.60 -3.96 16.76
CA THR A 157 8.62 -4.72 18.01
C THR A 157 7.26 -4.65 18.70
N CYS A 158 6.93 -5.74 19.38
CA CYS A 158 5.96 -5.74 20.47
C CYS A 158 6.74 -5.55 21.79
#